data_AF-A0A8C4H6A6-F1
#
_entry.id   AF-A0A8C4H6A6-F1
#
_cell.length_a   1.000
_cell.length_b   1.000
_cell.length_c   1.000
_cell.angle_alpha   90.00
_cell.angle_beta   90.00
_cell.angle_gamma   90.00
#
_symmetry.space_group_name_H-M   'P 1'
#
loop_
_entity.id
_entity.type
_entity.pdbx_description
1 polymer ?
#
loop_
_entity_poly.entity_id
_entity_poly.type
_entity_poly.pdbx_seq_one_letter_code
_entity_poly.pdbx_strand_id
1 'polypeptide(L)'
;MYPGHGLQLSEASYLGQGEKGQTVAQWSKVLFSDESEDCISFGNQGPAPKSGGRVERHRIQVAFSPKTRLVNLATTSGKHRGLQYLVVQRIAKSKKPHSIGQELLLPATVDMCGAVLGTEAANKLKTVPLSNVTVRRRIEELSADIQSQLLDRLRSCEQFSIQLDESTDISSAAQLIVLVRYPWEGDILEDFLFCKEVPGRTTGEEIVRLLDAFMTEARLSWEKCVAVYKDGAAAMTGRKSGVTARIKSVNPRIMATHCMLHRQALASKDMEPDLHSVLNTAVAAVNFVKSRALQSHLFGQLCQDMDAGHDALLYHCEGRWLSRGKVLQRVFELCREMAEFMREEKPNTAQFFTDPESMAKLAYLADIFNILNSLNLSIQGGHTSILEVSDKVTAFMEKTVLWRRRIQDGITDMFPQLSEFLHTNNLSVATVRKVATSHLTSLSEHFSSYFSDVNTDAWDWVRDPFAPAATENGLTGKAEEQLLALSCDRTLKARFQQVNLANVWPSLSHEYLKLTAEAMQLLLPFPTTYLCESSFSTLTDDLRVCLSTITPRIDKLCCERH
;
A
#
# COMPACT_ATOMS: atom_id res chain seq x y z
N MET A 1 29.11 9.10 -0.73
CA MET A 1 29.74 7.77 -0.75
C MET A 1 29.07 6.93 0.32
N TYR A 2 28.62 5.71 0.05
CA TYR A 2 28.04 4.84 1.08
C TYR A 2 29.10 3.84 1.58
N PRO A 3 29.40 3.79 2.90
CA PRO A 3 30.26 2.77 3.49
C PRO A 3 29.53 1.42 3.46
N GLY A 4 30.22 0.38 2.98
CA GLY A 4 29.62 -0.95 2.82
C GLY A 4 29.75 -1.78 4.09
N HIS A 5 28.69 -1.82 4.91
CA HIS A 5 28.46 -2.93 5.84
C HIS A 5 27.27 -3.73 5.36
N GLY A 6 27.55 -4.77 4.57
CA GLY A 6 26.55 -5.72 4.10
C GLY A 6 26.16 -6.68 5.22
N LEU A 7 25.07 -6.38 5.93
CA LEU A 7 24.36 -7.38 6.73
C LEU A 7 23.42 -8.15 5.80
N GLN A 8 23.81 -9.37 5.44
CA GLN A 8 22.90 -10.33 4.83
C GLN A 8 21.82 -10.72 5.84
N LEU A 9 20.56 -10.56 5.46
CA LEU A 9 19.46 -11.34 6.02
C LEU A 9 18.63 -11.84 4.85
N SER A 10 18.73 -13.14 4.58
CA SER A 10 17.80 -13.87 3.71
C SER A 10 16.53 -14.17 4.51
N GLU A 11 15.36 -13.78 4.02
CA GLU A 11 14.07 -14.09 4.66
C GLU A 11 13.72 -15.59 4.68
N ALA A 12 14.54 -16.44 4.05
CA ALA A 12 14.29 -17.86 3.84
C ALA A 12 14.73 -18.81 4.98
N SER A 13 15.17 -18.33 6.16
CA SER A 13 15.89 -19.17 7.12
C SER A 13 15.52 -19.01 8.61
N TYR A 14 14.22 -18.94 8.95
CA TYR A 14 13.72 -19.27 10.30
C TYR A 14 12.27 -19.82 10.31
N LEU A 15 11.99 -20.81 9.45
CA LEU A 15 10.76 -21.62 9.55
C LEU A 15 10.89 -22.69 10.65
N GLY A 16 10.75 -22.26 11.91
CA GLY A 16 10.48 -23.15 13.04
C GLY A 16 9.09 -23.78 12.91
N GLN A 17 8.95 -25.06 13.25
CA GLN A 17 7.72 -25.83 13.04
C GLN A 17 6.53 -25.28 13.88
N GLY A 18 5.57 -24.66 13.22
CA GLY A 18 4.31 -24.20 13.81
C GLY A 18 3.23 -23.96 12.75
N GLU A 19 2.15 -24.73 12.81
CA GLU A 19 0.87 -24.56 12.10
C GLU A 19 0.90 -24.30 10.57
N LYS A 20 0.82 -25.39 9.80
CA LYS A 20 0.40 -25.36 8.39
C LYS A 20 -1.07 -24.91 8.30
N GLY A 21 -1.36 -23.68 7.84
CA GLY A 21 -2.77 -23.29 7.63
C GLY A 21 -3.11 -21.89 7.11
N GLN A 22 -2.14 -20.99 6.87
CA GLN A 22 -2.44 -19.59 6.50
C GLN A 22 -1.94 -19.21 5.09
N THR A 23 -2.80 -18.55 4.32
CA THR A 23 -2.65 -18.28 2.88
C THR A 23 -2.00 -16.92 2.59
N VAL A 24 -1.24 -16.77 1.50
CA VAL A 24 -0.59 -15.48 1.10
C VAL A 24 -1.55 -14.28 1.07
N ALA A 25 -2.83 -14.48 0.74
CA ALA A 25 -3.85 -13.42 0.81
C ALA A 25 -4.08 -12.86 2.23
N GLN A 26 -3.84 -13.66 3.28
CA GLN A 26 -3.91 -13.21 4.69
C GLN A 26 -2.65 -12.45 5.11
N TRP A 27 -1.48 -12.77 4.54
CA TRP A 27 -0.25 -11.96 4.73
C TRP A 27 -0.41 -10.60 4.04
N SER A 28 -1.00 -10.61 2.84
CA SER A 28 -1.36 -9.48 1.97
C SER A 28 -2.18 -8.34 2.63
N LYS A 29 -3.21 -8.70 3.41
CA LYS A 29 -4.16 -7.72 3.99
C LYS A 29 -3.56 -6.85 5.10
N VAL A 30 -2.56 -7.37 5.80
CA VAL A 30 -2.05 -6.82 7.07
C VAL A 30 -0.92 -5.81 6.87
N LEU A 31 -0.37 -5.68 5.65
CA LEU A 31 0.69 -4.69 5.40
C LEU A 31 0.20 -3.25 5.51
N PHE A 32 -1.02 -2.94 5.04
CA PHE A 32 -1.45 -1.54 4.79
C PHE A 32 -2.91 -1.21 5.10
N SER A 33 -3.62 -2.04 5.86
CA SER A 33 -4.97 -1.72 6.35
C SER A 33 -4.95 -1.32 7.82
N ASP A 34 -5.92 -0.51 8.22
CA ASP A 34 -6.14 -0.16 9.63
C ASP A 34 -6.73 -1.35 10.43
N GLU A 35 -7.15 -2.42 9.73
CA GLU A 35 -7.88 -3.60 10.20
C GLU A 35 -6.98 -4.57 10.99
N SER A 36 -6.48 -4.12 12.15
CA SER A 36 -5.84 -4.99 13.15
C SER A 36 -6.84 -5.81 13.99
N GLU A 37 -8.14 -5.69 13.74
CA GLU A 37 -9.20 -6.42 14.45
C GLU A 37 -9.60 -7.75 13.78
N ASP A 38 -9.36 -7.91 12.47
CA ASP A 38 -9.81 -9.07 11.67
C ASP A 38 -8.88 -10.31 11.79
N CYS A 39 -8.34 -10.55 12.99
CA CYS A 39 -7.76 -11.83 13.36
C CYS A 39 -8.88 -12.80 13.77
N ILE A 40 -9.50 -13.42 12.75
CA ILE A 40 -10.64 -14.34 12.81
C ILE A 40 -10.67 -15.20 14.09
N SER A 41 -11.61 -14.90 14.97
CA SER A 41 -12.01 -15.80 16.05
C SER A 41 -13.02 -16.84 15.53
N PHE A 42 -12.64 -18.12 15.59
CA PHE A 42 -13.60 -19.23 15.48
C PHE A 42 -14.17 -19.52 16.86
N GLY A 43 -15.39 -19.04 17.17
CA GLY A 43 -15.98 -19.27 18.50
C GLY A 43 -17.43 -18.84 18.66
N ASN A 44 -18.34 -19.81 18.48
CA ASN A 44 -19.68 -19.94 19.07
C ASN A 44 -20.72 -18.80 19.00
N GLN A 45 -21.93 -19.18 18.60
CA GLN A 45 -23.13 -18.36 18.74
C GLN A 45 -23.49 -18.15 20.23
N GLY A 46 -23.41 -16.89 20.70
CA GLY A 46 -24.11 -16.44 21.90
C GLY A 46 -25.61 -16.21 21.64
N PRO A 47 -26.49 -16.34 22.66
CA PRO A 47 -27.94 -16.33 22.45
C PRO A 47 -28.50 -14.94 22.13
N ALA A 48 -29.47 -14.89 21.22
CA ALA A 48 -30.10 -13.65 20.78
C ALA A 48 -30.86 -12.91 21.91
N PRO A 49 -30.74 -11.57 22.02
CA PRO A 49 -31.52 -10.79 22.96
C PRO A 49 -32.99 -10.72 22.52
N LYS A 50 -33.88 -11.30 23.34
CA LYS A 50 -35.33 -11.11 23.20
C LYS A 50 -35.71 -9.72 23.72
N SER A 51 -36.10 -8.80 22.84
CA SER A 51 -36.91 -7.64 23.21
C SER A 51 -38.03 -7.43 22.20
N GLY A 52 -39.27 -7.38 22.68
CA GLY A 52 -40.45 -7.19 21.84
C GLY A 52 -40.70 -5.72 21.57
N GLY A 53 -40.41 -5.26 20.36
CA GLY A 53 -40.75 -3.91 19.88
C GLY A 53 -41.76 -3.97 18.73
N ARG A 54 -42.96 -3.41 18.95
CA ARG A 54 -44.03 -3.38 17.94
C ARG A 54 -43.79 -2.24 16.96
N VAL A 55 -43.12 -2.50 15.84
CA VAL A 55 -42.83 -1.48 14.82
C VAL A 55 -44.03 -1.26 13.90
N GLU A 56 -44.51 -0.03 13.83
CA GLU A 56 -45.59 0.38 12.92
C GLU A 56 -45.14 0.38 11.45
N ARG A 57 -45.96 -0.23 10.59
CA ARG A 57 -45.71 -0.26 9.13
C ARG A 57 -46.01 1.09 8.48
N HIS A 58 -45.01 1.97 8.44
CA HIS A 58 -45.05 3.14 7.55
C HIS A 58 -44.94 2.67 6.09
N ARG A 59 -46.05 2.80 5.34
CA ARG A 59 -46.08 2.55 3.89
C ARG A 59 -45.37 3.69 3.16
N ILE A 60 -44.09 3.50 2.84
CA ILE A 60 -43.42 4.33 1.84
C ILE A 60 -43.87 3.86 0.45
N GLN A 61 -44.82 4.59 -0.15
CA GLN A 61 -45.12 4.44 -1.58
C GLN A 61 -43.99 5.08 -2.40
N VAL A 62 -42.98 4.29 -2.76
CA VAL A 62 -42.02 4.70 -3.80
C VAL A 62 -42.72 4.63 -5.15
N ALA A 63 -43.10 5.79 -5.68
CA ALA A 63 -43.65 5.89 -7.02
C ALA A 63 -42.55 5.61 -8.06
N PHE A 64 -42.61 4.44 -8.70
CA PHE A 64 -41.73 4.14 -9.83
C PHE A 64 -42.07 5.05 -11.01
N SER A 65 -41.17 5.98 -11.36
CA SER A 65 -41.23 6.68 -12.64
C SER A 65 -40.73 5.73 -13.75
N PRO A 66 -41.54 5.35 -14.75
CA PRO A 66 -41.15 4.36 -15.75
C PRO A 66 -40.40 5.03 -16.91
N LYS A 67 -39.11 5.36 -16.72
CA LYS A 67 -38.26 5.87 -17.82
C LYS A 67 -36.73 5.75 -17.63
N THR A 68 -36.25 4.68 -17.00
CA THR A 68 -34.85 4.25 -17.19
C THR A 68 -34.83 3.16 -18.26
N ARG A 69 -34.06 3.37 -19.35
CA ARG A 69 -33.98 2.43 -20.48
C ARG A 69 -33.43 1.07 -20.02
N LEU A 70 -34.31 0.09 -19.81
CA LEU A 70 -33.96 -1.31 -20.04
C LEU A 70 -33.50 -1.42 -21.50
N VAL A 71 -32.22 -1.68 -21.71
CA VAL A 71 -31.62 -1.76 -23.05
C VAL A 71 -32.34 -2.87 -23.82
N ASN A 72 -32.88 -2.52 -24.99
CA ASN A 72 -33.70 -3.39 -25.81
C ASN A 72 -32.84 -4.52 -26.41
N LEU A 73 -32.64 -5.58 -25.63
CA LEU A 73 -31.79 -6.70 -25.99
C LEU A 73 -32.65 -7.80 -26.62
N ALA A 74 -32.72 -7.79 -27.96
CA ALA A 74 -33.15 -8.83 -28.91
C ALA A 74 -32.01 -9.04 -29.93
N THR A 75 -31.55 -10.24 -30.33
CA THR A 75 -31.93 -11.64 -30.01
C THR A 75 -30.64 -12.50 -29.88
N THR A 76 -30.72 -13.84 -29.94
CA THR A 76 -29.58 -14.76 -30.25
C THR A 76 -28.30 -14.71 -29.36
N SER A 77 -27.33 -15.59 -29.66
CA SER A 77 -26.31 -16.13 -28.72
C SER A 77 -25.36 -15.13 -28.06
N GLY A 78 -25.09 -13.96 -28.67
CA GLY A 78 -24.12 -12.98 -28.17
C GLY A 78 -24.42 -12.48 -26.74
N LYS A 79 -25.70 -12.38 -26.36
CA LYS A 79 -26.10 -11.87 -25.03
C LYS A 79 -25.70 -12.77 -23.87
N HIS A 80 -25.76 -14.10 -24.06
CA HIS A 80 -25.33 -15.03 -23.02
C HIS A 80 -23.84 -14.84 -22.72
N ARG A 81 -23.05 -14.51 -23.75
CA ARG A 81 -21.62 -14.21 -23.63
C ARG A 81 -21.37 -12.85 -22.96
N GLY A 82 -22.13 -11.81 -23.34
CA GLY A 82 -22.06 -10.50 -22.66
C GLY A 82 -22.40 -10.58 -21.17
N LEU A 83 -23.45 -11.32 -20.82
CA LEU A 83 -23.82 -11.59 -19.43
C LEU A 83 -22.72 -12.37 -18.69
N GLN A 84 -22.09 -13.38 -19.33
CA GLN A 84 -20.92 -14.08 -18.76
C GLN A 84 -19.81 -13.10 -18.42
N TYR A 85 -19.37 -12.26 -19.37
CA TYR A 85 -18.30 -11.29 -19.11
C TYR A 85 -18.62 -10.34 -17.96
N LEU A 86 -19.86 -9.83 -17.87
CA LEU A 86 -20.28 -8.95 -16.78
C LEU A 86 -20.28 -9.65 -15.41
N VAL A 87 -20.71 -10.91 -15.33
CA VAL A 87 -20.65 -11.70 -14.08
C VAL A 87 -19.20 -12.03 -13.73
N VAL A 88 -18.41 -12.47 -14.70
CA VAL A 88 -17.01 -12.85 -14.52
C VAL A 88 -16.14 -11.66 -14.10
N GLN A 89 -16.32 -10.49 -14.72
CA GLN A 89 -15.65 -9.27 -14.31
C GLN A 89 -15.96 -8.90 -12.85
N ARG A 90 -17.19 -9.14 -12.38
CA ARG A 90 -17.56 -8.95 -10.97
C ARG A 90 -16.91 -9.98 -10.05
N ILE A 91 -16.82 -11.25 -10.45
CA ILE A 91 -16.11 -12.30 -9.68
C ILE A 91 -14.64 -11.89 -9.49
N ALA A 92 -13.96 -11.54 -10.58
CA ALA A 92 -12.55 -11.14 -10.59
C ALA A 92 -12.31 -9.86 -9.75
N LYS A 93 -13.07 -8.77 -9.99
CA LYS A 93 -12.94 -7.53 -9.20
C LYS A 93 -13.31 -7.70 -7.72
N SER A 94 -14.10 -8.71 -7.37
CA SER A 94 -14.44 -9.04 -5.98
C SER A 94 -13.45 -10.02 -5.32
N LYS A 95 -12.37 -10.41 -6.03
CA LYS A 95 -11.35 -11.37 -5.55
C LYS A 95 -11.98 -12.69 -5.07
N LYS A 96 -13.03 -13.18 -5.75
CA LYS A 96 -13.75 -14.41 -5.35
C LYS A 96 -13.30 -15.64 -6.17
N PRO A 97 -13.30 -16.84 -5.57
CA PRO A 97 -13.00 -18.07 -6.29
C PRO A 97 -13.91 -18.27 -7.51
N HIS A 98 -13.37 -18.79 -8.60
CA HIS A 98 -14.09 -18.98 -9.86
C HIS A 98 -15.32 -19.90 -9.72
N SER A 99 -15.31 -20.81 -8.74
CA SER A 99 -16.42 -21.72 -8.44
C SER A 99 -17.71 -21.00 -8.02
N ILE A 100 -17.62 -19.79 -7.44
CA ILE A 100 -18.76 -19.00 -6.97
C ILE A 100 -19.80 -18.73 -8.07
N GLY A 101 -19.36 -18.70 -9.33
CA GLY A 101 -20.22 -18.54 -10.51
C GLY A 101 -21.26 -19.67 -10.62
N GLN A 102 -20.84 -20.91 -10.37
CA GLN A 102 -21.69 -22.10 -10.45
C GLN A 102 -22.33 -22.44 -9.09
N GLU A 103 -21.60 -22.25 -7.99
CA GLU A 103 -22.01 -22.67 -6.64
C GLU A 103 -23.05 -21.74 -6.01
N LEU A 104 -23.01 -20.44 -6.31
CA LEU A 104 -23.84 -19.43 -5.64
C LEU A 104 -24.55 -18.49 -6.62
N LEU A 105 -23.80 -17.85 -7.52
CA LEU A 105 -24.34 -16.77 -8.35
C LEU A 105 -25.41 -17.29 -9.33
N LEU A 106 -25.16 -18.39 -10.04
CA LEU A 106 -26.13 -18.97 -10.96
C LEU A 106 -27.40 -19.49 -10.24
N PRO A 107 -27.32 -20.32 -9.17
CA PRO A 107 -28.50 -20.72 -8.39
C PRO A 107 -29.32 -19.54 -7.87
N ALA A 108 -28.68 -18.58 -7.18
CA ALA A 108 -29.39 -17.43 -6.60
C ALA A 108 -30.08 -16.58 -7.67
N THR A 109 -29.43 -16.34 -8.82
CA THR A 109 -30.05 -15.58 -9.92
C THR A 109 -31.22 -16.34 -10.54
N VAL A 110 -31.15 -17.68 -10.64
CA VAL A 110 -32.23 -18.54 -11.13
C VAL A 110 -33.44 -18.51 -10.18
N ASP A 111 -33.22 -18.61 -8.87
CA ASP A 111 -34.30 -18.61 -7.87
C ASP A 111 -34.99 -17.24 -7.79
N MET A 112 -34.21 -16.15 -7.74
CA MET A 112 -34.74 -14.78 -7.77
C MET A 112 -35.53 -14.51 -9.07
N CYS A 113 -35.01 -14.92 -10.22
CA CYS A 113 -35.70 -14.79 -11.50
C CYS A 113 -36.97 -15.65 -11.55
N GLY A 114 -36.94 -16.86 -10.99
CA GLY A 114 -38.11 -17.74 -10.90
C GLY A 114 -39.24 -17.13 -10.08
N ALA A 115 -38.90 -16.52 -8.94
CA ALA A 115 -39.86 -15.85 -8.06
C ALA A 115 -40.43 -14.54 -8.62
N VAL A 116 -39.62 -13.75 -9.35
CA VAL A 116 -40.01 -12.40 -9.81
C VAL A 116 -40.52 -12.38 -11.25
N LEU A 117 -39.94 -13.18 -12.14
CA LEU A 117 -40.17 -13.16 -13.59
C LEU A 117 -40.71 -14.50 -14.14
N GLY A 118 -40.87 -15.51 -13.29
CA GLY A 118 -41.44 -16.81 -13.64
C GLY A 118 -40.44 -17.84 -14.15
N THR A 119 -40.89 -19.10 -14.19
CA THR A 119 -40.06 -20.28 -14.46
C THR A 119 -39.44 -20.29 -15.87
N GLU A 120 -40.11 -19.72 -16.87
CA GLU A 120 -39.58 -19.63 -18.23
C GLU A 120 -38.34 -18.71 -18.31
N ALA A 121 -38.38 -17.58 -17.62
CA ALA A 121 -37.24 -16.66 -17.53
C ALA A 121 -36.07 -17.27 -16.74
N ALA A 122 -36.37 -17.96 -15.64
CA ALA A 122 -35.39 -18.69 -14.84
C ALA A 122 -34.70 -19.81 -15.64
N ASN A 123 -35.45 -20.57 -16.45
CA ASN A 123 -34.89 -21.63 -17.28
C ASN A 123 -33.95 -21.09 -18.40
N LYS A 124 -34.17 -19.87 -18.90
CA LYS A 124 -33.25 -19.18 -19.82
C LYS A 124 -31.94 -18.73 -19.15
N LEU A 125 -31.93 -18.56 -17.82
CA LEU A 125 -30.70 -18.27 -17.07
C LEU A 125 -29.88 -19.52 -16.78
N LYS A 126 -30.53 -20.68 -16.55
CA LYS A 126 -29.84 -21.97 -16.40
C LYS A 126 -28.95 -22.35 -17.59
N THR A 127 -29.21 -21.80 -18.78
CA THR A 127 -28.39 -22.01 -19.99
C THR A 127 -27.17 -21.06 -20.09
N VAL A 128 -26.90 -20.21 -19.08
CA VAL A 128 -25.70 -19.38 -19.02
C VAL A 128 -24.56 -20.19 -18.37
N PRO A 129 -23.52 -20.63 -19.12
CA PRO A 129 -22.42 -21.36 -18.52
C PRO A 129 -21.57 -20.45 -17.62
N LEU A 130 -21.52 -20.79 -16.33
CA LEU A 130 -20.70 -20.14 -15.30
C LEU A 130 -19.86 -21.16 -14.52
N SER A 131 -19.49 -22.28 -15.15
CA SER A 131 -18.58 -23.26 -14.57
C SER A 131 -17.19 -22.67 -14.35
N ASN A 132 -16.42 -23.23 -13.39
CA ASN A 132 -15.05 -22.81 -13.08
C ASN A 132 -14.19 -22.59 -14.35
N VAL A 133 -14.18 -23.57 -15.27
CA VAL A 133 -13.46 -23.50 -16.55
C VAL A 133 -13.96 -22.36 -17.46
N THR A 134 -15.27 -22.10 -17.47
CA THR A 134 -15.84 -20.99 -18.26
C THR A 134 -15.49 -19.65 -17.65
N VAL A 135 -15.53 -19.53 -16.32
CA VAL A 135 -15.15 -18.32 -15.59
C VAL A 135 -13.69 -18.00 -15.88
N ARG A 136 -12.77 -18.93 -15.62
CA ARG A 136 -11.33 -18.77 -15.91
C ARG A 136 -11.07 -18.28 -17.33
N ARG A 137 -11.56 -18.99 -18.36
CA ARG A 137 -11.36 -18.58 -19.77
C ARG A 137 -11.88 -17.17 -20.06
N ARG A 138 -13.02 -16.79 -19.48
CA ARG A 138 -13.57 -15.43 -19.64
C ARG A 138 -12.70 -14.39 -18.94
N ILE A 139 -12.02 -14.72 -17.84
CA ILE A 139 -11.04 -13.82 -17.21
C ILE A 139 -9.79 -13.70 -18.08
N GLU A 140 -9.27 -14.80 -18.62
CA GLU A 140 -8.13 -14.81 -19.57
C GLU A 140 -8.43 -13.90 -20.80
N GLU A 141 -9.63 -14.01 -21.39
CA GLU A 141 -10.10 -13.16 -22.51
C GLU A 141 -10.25 -11.67 -22.11
N LEU A 142 -10.79 -11.36 -20.92
CA LEU A 142 -10.89 -9.98 -20.40
C LEU A 142 -9.50 -9.39 -20.11
N SER A 143 -8.60 -10.19 -19.55
CA SER A 143 -7.20 -9.84 -19.27
C SER A 143 -6.46 -9.48 -20.56
N ALA A 144 -6.60 -10.29 -21.60
CA ALA A 144 -6.00 -10.04 -22.90
C ALA A 144 -6.49 -8.72 -23.55
N ASP A 145 -7.79 -8.40 -23.48
CA ASP A 145 -8.29 -7.12 -24.01
C ASP A 145 -7.82 -5.92 -23.19
N ILE A 146 -7.81 -6.01 -21.86
CA ILE A 146 -7.26 -4.96 -20.97
C ILE A 146 -5.77 -4.75 -21.28
N GLN A 147 -4.99 -5.82 -21.44
CA GLN A 147 -3.57 -5.73 -21.78
C GLN A 147 -3.36 -5.09 -23.15
N SER A 148 -4.16 -5.46 -24.18
CA SER A 148 -4.13 -4.79 -25.48
C SER A 148 -4.37 -3.29 -25.33
N GLN A 149 -5.43 -2.90 -24.62
CA GLN A 149 -5.74 -1.48 -24.39
C GLN A 149 -4.60 -0.75 -23.67
N LEU A 150 -4.06 -1.30 -22.60
CA LEU A 150 -2.93 -0.70 -21.86
C LEU A 150 -1.71 -0.50 -22.76
N LEU A 151 -1.32 -1.54 -23.51
CA LEU A 151 -0.16 -1.45 -24.39
C LEU A 151 -0.36 -0.46 -25.54
N ASP A 152 -1.57 -0.36 -26.09
CA ASP A 152 -1.90 0.64 -27.11
C ASP A 152 -1.78 2.07 -26.56
N ARG A 153 -2.23 2.32 -25.32
CA ARG A 153 -2.00 3.59 -24.61
C ARG A 153 -0.52 3.88 -24.47
N LEU A 154 0.24 2.99 -23.84
CA LEU A 154 1.68 3.17 -23.56
C LEU A 154 2.53 3.39 -24.82
N ARG A 155 2.20 2.73 -25.94
CA ARG A 155 2.89 2.94 -27.23
C ARG A 155 2.73 4.38 -27.73
N SER A 156 1.55 4.96 -27.53
CA SER A 156 1.22 6.32 -27.97
C SER A 156 1.69 7.43 -27.02
N CYS A 157 1.83 7.15 -25.72
CA CYS A 157 2.44 8.08 -24.75
C CYS A 157 3.87 8.44 -25.15
N GLU A 158 4.32 9.68 -24.91
CA GLU A 158 5.73 10.06 -25.05
C GLU A 158 6.59 9.58 -23.88
N GLN A 159 6.01 9.51 -22.69
CA GLN A 159 6.69 9.21 -21.43
C GLN A 159 5.84 8.28 -20.56
N PHE A 160 6.48 7.37 -19.82
CA PHE A 160 5.88 6.59 -18.73
C PHE A 160 6.96 6.26 -17.69
N SER A 161 6.55 5.81 -16.51
CA SER A 161 7.45 5.22 -15.50
C SER A 161 6.98 3.82 -15.13
N ILE A 162 7.87 3.03 -14.54
CA ILE A 162 7.52 1.75 -13.92
C ILE A 162 7.95 1.72 -12.45
N GLN A 163 7.19 1.02 -11.63
CA GLN A 163 7.64 0.50 -10.35
C GLN A 163 7.67 -1.03 -10.42
N LEU A 164 8.63 -1.62 -9.73
CA LEU A 164 8.83 -3.06 -9.71
C LEU A 164 9.25 -3.52 -8.31
N ASP A 165 8.81 -4.71 -7.95
CA ASP A 165 9.07 -5.31 -6.64
C ASP A 165 9.10 -6.83 -6.77
N GLU A 166 9.80 -7.50 -5.87
CA GLU A 166 9.96 -8.95 -5.84
C GLU A 166 9.41 -9.51 -4.53
N SER A 167 8.58 -10.55 -4.61
CA SER A 167 8.15 -11.31 -3.44
C SER A 167 8.13 -12.80 -3.71
N THR A 168 8.35 -13.61 -2.67
CA THR A 168 8.32 -15.07 -2.76
C THR A 168 6.91 -15.59 -2.46
N ASP A 169 6.34 -16.41 -3.35
CA ASP A 169 5.00 -16.96 -3.20
C ASP A 169 4.93 -18.23 -2.33
N ILE A 170 3.72 -18.80 -2.16
CA ILE A 170 3.49 -20.03 -1.38
C ILE A 170 4.25 -21.27 -1.87
N SER A 171 4.73 -21.27 -3.12
CA SER A 171 5.50 -22.36 -3.73
C SER A 171 7.02 -22.15 -3.60
N SER A 172 7.45 -21.09 -2.91
CA SER A 172 8.82 -20.60 -2.83
C SER A 172 9.38 -20.09 -4.17
N ALA A 173 8.51 -19.74 -5.13
CA ALA A 173 8.91 -19.11 -6.39
C ALA A 173 8.94 -17.58 -6.24
N ALA A 174 9.97 -16.94 -6.79
CA ALA A 174 10.11 -15.49 -6.75
C ALA A 174 9.27 -14.85 -7.87
N GLN A 175 8.32 -14.00 -7.51
CA GLN A 175 7.43 -13.31 -8.43
C GLN A 175 7.85 -11.84 -8.55
N LEU A 176 8.18 -11.42 -9.77
CA LEU A 176 8.40 -10.01 -10.11
C LEU A 176 7.08 -9.39 -10.56
N ILE A 177 6.59 -8.41 -9.81
CA ILE A 177 5.43 -7.61 -10.20
C ILE A 177 5.89 -6.24 -10.71
N VAL A 178 5.22 -5.74 -11.75
CA VAL A 178 5.51 -4.44 -12.36
C VAL A 178 4.21 -3.69 -12.59
N LEU A 179 4.17 -2.44 -12.12
CA LEU A 179 3.13 -1.47 -12.45
C LEU A 179 3.71 -0.31 -13.24
N VAL A 180 2.84 0.37 -14.00
CA VAL A 180 3.19 1.49 -14.89
C VAL A 180 2.37 2.73 -14.53
N ARG A 181 3.00 3.91 -14.58
CA ARG A 181 2.31 5.21 -14.47
C ARG A 181 2.57 6.02 -15.74
N TYR A 182 1.52 6.55 -16.34
CA TYR A 182 1.56 7.16 -17.67
C TYR A 182 0.48 8.23 -17.86
N PRO A 183 0.70 9.26 -18.69
CA PRO A 183 -0.30 10.26 -18.99
C PRO A 183 -1.32 9.72 -20.01
N TRP A 184 -2.61 9.92 -19.76
CA TRP A 184 -3.69 9.51 -20.66
C TRP A 184 -4.90 10.46 -20.55
N GLU A 185 -5.43 10.93 -21.68
CA GLU A 185 -6.67 11.74 -21.76
C GLU A 185 -6.76 12.95 -20.78
N GLY A 186 -5.61 13.54 -20.42
CA GLY A 186 -5.53 14.68 -19.51
C GLY A 186 -5.37 14.33 -18.02
N ASP A 187 -5.08 13.08 -17.70
CA ASP A 187 -4.82 12.58 -16.34
C ASP A 187 -3.51 11.76 -16.27
N ILE A 188 -3.02 11.46 -15.07
CA ILE A 188 -1.93 10.51 -14.82
C ILE A 188 -2.53 9.21 -14.26
N LEU A 189 -2.53 8.17 -15.08
CA LEU A 189 -3.10 6.86 -14.74
C LEU A 189 -2.02 5.88 -14.27
N GLU A 190 -2.45 4.95 -13.42
CA GLU A 190 -1.64 3.85 -12.90
C GLU A 190 -2.32 2.52 -13.27
N ASP A 191 -1.55 1.54 -13.71
CA ASP A 191 -2.09 0.21 -14.04
C ASP A 191 -1.07 -0.92 -13.82
N PHE A 192 -1.59 -2.14 -13.68
CA PHE A 192 -0.82 -3.38 -13.63
C PHE A 192 -0.20 -3.68 -15.00
N LEU A 193 1.13 -3.73 -15.09
CA LEU A 193 1.82 -4.02 -16.33
C LEU A 193 1.94 -5.54 -16.54
N PHE A 194 2.62 -6.24 -15.62
CA PHE A 194 2.68 -7.70 -15.58
C PHE A 194 3.09 -8.24 -14.20
N CYS A 195 2.90 -9.54 -13.99
CA CYS A 195 3.55 -10.34 -12.96
C CYS A 195 4.15 -11.57 -13.65
N LYS A 196 5.42 -11.88 -13.40
CA LYS A 196 6.12 -13.04 -13.99
C LYS A 196 7.09 -13.63 -12.96
N GLU A 197 7.20 -14.94 -12.94
CA GLU A 197 8.19 -15.67 -12.13
C GLU A 197 9.61 -15.34 -12.59
N VAL A 198 10.53 -15.10 -11.64
CA VAL A 198 11.95 -14.83 -11.90
C VAL A 198 12.70 -16.16 -12.05
N PRO A 199 13.19 -16.51 -13.26
CA PRO A 199 13.76 -17.82 -13.49
C PRO A 199 15.10 -18.01 -12.76
N GLY A 200 15.21 -19.09 -11.99
CA GLY A 200 16.49 -19.57 -11.44
C GLY A 200 17.00 -18.78 -10.23
N ARG A 201 17.62 -17.61 -10.46
CA ARG A 201 18.22 -16.79 -9.38
C ARG A 201 17.69 -15.36 -9.43
N THR A 202 17.27 -14.84 -8.27
CA THR A 202 16.80 -13.46 -8.02
C THR A 202 17.93 -12.43 -8.11
N THR A 203 18.54 -12.34 -9.29
CA THR A 203 19.60 -11.39 -9.59
C THR A 203 19.06 -10.25 -10.44
N GLY A 204 19.69 -9.07 -10.33
CA GLY A 204 19.37 -7.94 -11.19
C GLY A 204 19.61 -8.18 -12.69
N GLU A 205 20.26 -9.28 -13.06
CA GLU A 205 20.35 -9.69 -14.46
C GLU A 205 19.07 -10.36 -14.96
N GLU A 206 18.54 -11.34 -14.22
CA GLU A 206 17.31 -12.05 -14.59
C GLU A 206 16.10 -11.11 -14.57
N ILE A 207 16.02 -10.21 -13.59
CA ILE A 207 14.99 -9.17 -13.52
C ILE A 207 15.04 -8.26 -14.76
N VAL A 208 16.24 -7.80 -15.16
CA VAL A 208 16.38 -6.96 -16.36
C VAL A 208 16.08 -7.74 -17.63
N ARG A 209 16.49 -9.02 -17.72
CA ARG A 209 16.18 -9.89 -18.87
C ARG A 209 14.67 -10.09 -19.03
N LEU A 210 13.93 -10.25 -17.93
CA LEU A 210 12.46 -10.31 -17.96
C LEU A 210 11.82 -8.99 -18.41
N LEU A 211 12.31 -7.86 -17.90
CA LEU A 211 11.85 -6.53 -18.30
C LEU A 211 12.11 -6.28 -19.80
N ASP A 212 13.33 -6.54 -20.28
CA ASP A 212 13.72 -6.39 -21.68
C ASP A 212 12.90 -7.29 -22.62
N ALA A 213 12.68 -8.55 -22.22
CA ALA A 213 11.84 -9.47 -22.97
C ALA A 213 10.39 -8.97 -23.06
N PHE A 214 9.81 -8.50 -21.95
CA PHE A 214 8.47 -7.91 -21.94
C PHE A 214 8.40 -6.62 -22.77
N MET A 215 9.36 -5.71 -22.63
CA MET A 215 9.43 -4.45 -23.38
C MET A 215 9.49 -4.70 -24.89
N THR A 216 10.29 -5.70 -25.30
CA THR A 216 10.41 -6.14 -26.70
C THR A 216 9.10 -6.75 -27.21
N GLU A 217 8.51 -7.69 -26.47
CA GLU A 217 7.21 -8.33 -26.77
C GLU A 217 6.09 -7.28 -26.90
N ALA A 218 6.03 -6.34 -25.96
CA ALA A 218 5.05 -5.27 -25.90
C ALA A 218 5.29 -4.14 -26.93
N ARG A 219 6.46 -4.08 -27.56
CA ARG A 219 6.92 -2.99 -28.45
C ARG A 219 6.96 -1.63 -27.74
N LEU A 220 7.51 -1.61 -26.53
CA LEU A 220 7.73 -0.40 -25.72
C LEU A 220 9.22 -0.01 -25.78
N SER A 221 9.51 1.30 -25.83
CA SER A 221 10.89 1.80 -25.84
C SER A 221 11.34 2.21 -24.43
N TRP A 222 12.54 1.79 -24.04
CA TRP A 222 13.20 2.25 -22.82
C TRP A 222 13.49 3.76 -22.81
N GLU A 223 13.62 4.40 -23.98
CA GLU A 223 13.82 5.85 -24.10
C GLU A 223 12.61 6.64 -23.59
N LYS A 224 11.40 6.07 -23.73
CA LYS A 224 10.14 6.62 -23.21
C LYS A 224 9.95 6.35 -21.71
N CYS A 225 10.69 5.39 -21.13
CA CYS A 225 10.63 5.11 -19.71
C CYS A 225 11.47 6.16 -18.96
N VAL A 226 10.82 7.15 -18.33
CA VAL A 226 11.51 8.27 -17.65
C VAL A 226 12.00 7.89 -16.26
N ALA A 227 11.34 6.94 -15.59
CA ALA A 227 11.73 6.50 -14.25
C ALA A 227 11.47 5.01 -13.96
N VAL A 228 12.31 4.44 -13.09
CA VAL A 228 12.17 3.08 -12.52
C VAL A 228 12.25 3.15 -11.00
N TYR A 229 11.24 2.61 -10.32
CA TYR A 229 11.16 2.53 -8.87
C TYR A 229 11.20 1.09 -8.38
N LYS A 230 11.83 0.92 -7.22
CA LYS A 230 12.26 -0.37 -6.66
C LYS A 230 12.60 -0.24 -5.19
N ASP A 231 12.60 -1.38 -4.53
CA ASP A 231 13.09 -1.58 -3.18
C ASP A 231 14.63 -1.46 -3.09
N GLY A 232 15.15 -1.75 -1.89
CA GLY A 232 16.55 -1.57 -1.51
C GLY A 232 17.48 -2.75 -1.82
N ALA A 233 16.94 -3.91 -2.19
CA ALA A 233 17.68 -5.17 -2.30
C ALA A 233 18.95 -5.06 -3.15
N ALA A 234 19.99 -5.82 -2.78
CA ALA A 234 21.29 -5.77 -3.46
C ALA A 234 21.18 -6.14 -4.97
N ALA A 235 20.25 -7.02 -5.34
CA ALA A 235 19.92 -7.34 -6.72
C ALA A 235 19.43 -6.11 -7.52
N MET A 236 18.81 -5.15 -6.84
CA MET A 236 18.21 -3.96 -7.42
C MET A 236 19.17 -2.76 -7.37
N THR A 237 19.85 -2.55 -6.23
CA THR A 237 20.71 -1.39 -5.93
C THR A 237 22.20 -1.58 -6.25
N GLY A 238 22.63 -2.80 -6.60
CA GLY A 238 24.05 -3.12 -6.85
C GLY A 238 24.73 -2.22 -7.89
N ARG A 239 25.81 -1.52 -7.49
CA ARG A 239 26.49 -0.45 -8.26
C ARG A 239 26.97 -0.83 -9.67
N LYS A 240 27.23 -2.12 -9.93
CA LYS A 240 27.72 -2.62 -11.23
C LYS A 240 26.81 -3.66 -11.89
N SER A 241 26.08 -4.43 -11.08
CA SER A 241 25.33 -5.61 -11.54
C SER A 241 23.83 -5.55 -11.24
N GLY A 242 23.38 -4.55 -10.47
CA GLY A 242 21.98 -4.41 -10.09
C GLY A 242 21.12 -3.76 -11.19
N VAL A 243 19.80 -3.92 -11.07
CA VAL A 243 18.80 -3.46 -12.04
C VAL A 243 19.03 -2.02 -12.49
N THR A 244 19.25 -1.09 -11.55
CA THR A 244 19.51 0.33 -11.87
C THR A 244 20.73 0.53 -12.78
N ALA A 245 21.84 -0.17 -12.52
CA ALA A 245 23.07 0.01 -13.30
C ALA A 245 22.89 -0.48 -14.75
N ARG A 246 22.14 -1.57 -14.93
CA ARG A 246 21.85 -2.18 -16.24
C ARG A 246 20.87 -1.34 -17.04
N ILE A 247 19.73 -0.92 -16.46
CA ILE A 247 18.76 -0.07 -17.19
C ILE A 247 19.40 1.28 -17.57
N LYS A 248 20.29 1.84 -16.73
CA LYS A 248 21.06 3.06 -17.07
C LYS A 248 22.05 2.88 -18.23
N SER A 249 22.46 1.66 -18.59
CA SER A 249 23.23 1.43 -19.83
C SER A 249 22.37 1.46 -21.10
N VAL A 250 21.04 1.28 -20.98
CA VAL A 250 20.09 1.34 -22.10
C VAL A 250 19.49 2.75 -22.21
N ASN A 251 19.05 3.33 -21.09
CA ASN A 251 18.62 4.73 -21.01
C ASN A 251 19.43 5.48 -19.93
N PRO A 252 20.51 6.20 -20.30
CA PRO A 252 21.34 6.94 -19.34
C PRO A 252 20.61 8.08 -18.61
N ARG A 253 19.48 8.56 -19.15
CA ARG A 253 18.69 9.67 -18.57
C ARG A 253 17.65 9.18 -17.56
N ILE A 254 17.46 7.87 -17.41
CA ILE A 254 16.39 7.33 -16.56
C ILE A 254 16.61 7.68 -15.08
N MET A 255 15.57 8.22 -14.46
CA MET A 255 15.53 8.38 -13.01
C MET A 255 15.39 7.00 -12.38
N ALA A 256 16.22 6.68 -11.40
CA ALA A 256 16.16 5.39 -10.72
C ALA A 256 16.28 5.62 -9.22
N THR A 257 15.15 5.50 -8.54
CA THR A 257 14.98 6.00 -7.18
C THR A 257 14.56 4.85 -6.27
N HIS A 258 15.09 4.86 -5.05
CA HIS A 258 14.80 3.88 -4.03
C HIS A 258 13.51 4.27 -3.30
N CYS A 259 12.61 3.30 -3.09
CA CYS A 259 11.31 3.49 -2.45
C CYS A 259 11.38 4.30 -1.14
N MET A 260 10.54 5.33 -1.02
CA MET A 260 10.54 6.21 0.15
C MET A 260 9.99 5.54 1.42
N LEU A 261 9.13 4.52 1.32
CA LEU A 261 8.71 3.68 2.46
C LEU A 261 9.90 2.89 3.03
N HIS A 262 10.64 2.21 2.15
CA HIS A 262 11.83 1.45 2.53
C HIS A 262 12.92 2.35 3.14
N ARG A 263 13.12 3.56 2.57
CA ARG A 263 14.04 4.58 3.13
C ARG A 263 13.59 5.05 4.52
N GLN A 264 12.30 5.33 4.71
CA GLN A 264 11.73 5.72 6.00
C GLN A 264 11.91 4.63 7.05
N ALA A 265 11.63 3.36 6.70
CA ALA A 265 11.84 2.23 7.61
C ALA A 265 13.31 2.04 8.00
N LEU A 266 14.24 2.15 7.04
CA LEU A 266 15.68 2.06 7.30
C LEU A 266 16.18 3.22 8.17
N ALA A 267 15.77 4.46 7.89
CA ALA A 267 16.13 5.65 8.67
C ALA A 267 15.61 5.59 10.11
N SER A 268 14.55 4.82 10.35
CA SER A 268 13.92 4.64 11.66
C SER A 268 14.45 3.43 12.44
N LYS A 269 15.37 2.63 11.87
CA LYS A 269 15.75 1.32 12.42
C LYS A 269 16.70 1.41 13.60
N ASP A 270 17.65 2.35 13.53
CA ASP A 270 18.72 2.50 14.51
C ASP A 270 18.23 3.29 15.74
N MET A 271 18.68 2.88 16.92
CA MET A 271 18.10 3.33 18.19
C MET A 271 19.13 3.26 19.33
N GLU A 272 19.00 4.16 20.32
CA GLU A 272 19.77 4.14 21.56
C GLU A 272 19.71 2.76 22.26
N PRO A 273 20.82 2.21 22.80
CA PRO A 273 20.84 0.87 23.38
C PRO A 273 19.81 0.63 24.50
N ASP A 274 19.53 1.66 25.31
CA ASP A 274 18.55 1.63 26.40
C ASP A 274 17.12 1.47 25.84
N LEU A 275 16.73 2.31 24.88
CA LEU A 275 15.45 2.20 24.18
C LEU A 275 15.33 0.89 23.38
N HIS A 276 16.43 0.43 22.78
CA HIS A 276 16.47 -0.85 22.08
C HIS A 276 16.26 -2.04 23.03
N SER A 277 16.77 -1.96 24.27
CA SER A 277 16.52 -2.95 25.32
C SER A 277 15.04 -2.99 25.73
N VAL A 278 14.43 -1.82 25.95
CA VAL A 278 12.99 -1.67 26.25
C VAL A 278 12.13 -2.27 25.13
N LEU A 279 12.46 -1.94 23.88
CA LEU A 279 11.79 -2.46 22.67
C LEU A 279 11.89 -3.99 22.57
N ASN A 280 13.08 -4.55 22.74
CA ASN A 280 13.29 -5.99 22.65
C ASN A 280 12.59 -6.75 23.79
N THR A 281 12.53 -6.16 25.00
CA THR A 281 11.80 -6.74 26.14
C THR A 281 10.30 -6.79 25.86
N ALA A 282 9.71 -5.69 25.34
CA ALA A 282 8.30 -5.65 24.96
C ALA A 282 7.97 -6.63 23.82
N VAL A 283 8.82 -6.74 22.79
CA VAL A 283 8.63 -7.70 21.68
C VAL A 283 8.76 -9.14 22.16
N ALA A 284 9.75 -9.46 23.01
CA ALA A 284 9.90 -10.79 23.60
C ALA A 284 8.70 -11.19 24.46
N ALA A 285 8.12 -10.22 25.19
CA ALA A 285 6.91 -10.39 25.98
C ALA A 285 5.69 -10.74 25.09
N VAL A 286 5.46 -9.99 24.00
CA VAL A 286 4.41 -10.30 23.01
C VAL A 286 4.60 -11.68 22.40
N ASN A 287 5.83 -11.99 21.95
CA ASN A 287 6.15 -13.27 21.33
C ASN A 287 5.95 -14.45 22.28
N PHE A 288 6.16 -14.27 23.59
CA PHE A 288 5.87 -15.28 24.59
C PHE A 288 4.35 -15.58 24.68
N VAL A 289 3.50 -14.55 24.80
CA VAL A 289 2.03 -14.70 24.84
C VAL A 289 1.48 -15.30 23.53
N LYS A 290 2.06 -14.88 22.39
CA LYS A 290 1.69 -15.37 21.05
C LYS A 290 2.32 -16.72 20.68
N SER A 291 3.24 -17.26 21.47
CA SER A 291 3.94 -18.52 21.15
C SER A 291 3.04 -19.75 21.06
N ARG A 292 1.89 -19.73 21.74
CA ARG A 292 0.96 -20.86 21.88
C ARG A 292 -0.47 -20.32 21.92
N ALA A 293 -1.40 -20.94 21.18
CA ALA A 293 -2.81 -20.56 21.20
C ALA A 293 -3.42 -20.54 22.62
N LEU A 294 -3.04 -21.50 23.47
CA LEU A 294 -3.44 -21.54 24.89
C LEU A 294 -2.96 -20.31 25.67
N GLN A 295 -1.72 -19.86 25.48
CA GLN A 295 -1.17 -18.70 26.18
C GLN A 295 -1.91 -17.42 25.77
N SER A 296 -2.21 -17.26 24.48
CA SER A 296 -3.03 -16.16 23.99
C SER A 296 -4.47 -16.19 24.54
N HIS A 297 -5.06 -17.38 24.67
CA HIS A 297 -6.41 -17.53 25.24
C HIS A 297 -6.45 -17.20 26.74
N LEU A 298 -5.50 -17.72 27.52
CA LEU A 298 -5.38 -17.44 28.96
C LEU A 298 -5.09 -15.96 29.22
N PHE A 299 -4.26 -15.32 28.41
CA PHE A 299 -4.00 -13.89 28.50
C PHE A 299 -5.27 -13.07 28.22
N GLY A 300 -6.06 -13.44 27.21
CA GLY A 300 -7.33 -12.75 26.93
C GLY A 300 -8.38 -12.93 28.02
N GLN A 301 -8.45 -14.11 28.64
CA GLN A 301 -9.29 -14.32 29.82
C GLN A 301 -8.83 -13.44 31.00
N LEU A 302 -7.52 -13.38 31.28
CA LEU A 302 -6.98 -12.51 32.32
C LEU A 302 -7.31 -11.03 32.07
N CYS A 303 -7.21 -10.56 30.82
CA CYS A 303 -7.60 -9.20 30.45
C CYS A 303 -9.08 -8.91 30.74
N GLN A 304 -9.96 -9.87 30.47
CA GLN A 304 -11.39 -9.76 30.78
C GLN A 304 -11.66 -9.77 32.30
N ASP A 305 -10.96 -10.63 33.04
CA ASP A 305 -11.05 -10.70 34.51
C ASP A 305 -10.49 -9.43 35.20
N MET A 306 -9.61 -8.69 34.53
CA MET A 306 -9.01 -7.42 34.99
C MET A 306 -9.73 -6.15 34.49
N ASP A 307 -10.84 -6.28 33.75
CA ASP A 307 -11.59 -5.16 33.12
C ASP A 307 -10.72 -4.29 32.18
N ALA A 308 -9.79 -4.93 31.46
CA ALA A 308 -8.91 -4.25 30.52
C ALA A 308 -9.66 -3.87 29.23
N GLY A 309 -9.30 -2.72 28.64
CA GLY A 309 -9.94 -2.21 27.41
C GLY A 309 -9.73 -3.09 26.16
N HIS A 310 -8.86 -4.10 26.23
CA HIS A 310 -8.53 -5.02 25.15
C HIS A 310 -8.28 -6.43 25.69
N ASP A 311 -8.79 -7.46 25.00
CA ASP A 311 -8.64 -8.88 25.35
C ASP A 311 -7.54 -9.58 24.52
N ALA A 312 -6.83 -8.86 23.66
CA ALA A 312 -5.79 -9.42 22.81
C ALA A 312 -4.64 -8.45 22.52
N LEU A 313 -3.41 -8.98 22.61
CA LEU A 313 -2.23 -8.37 21.99
C LEU A 313 -2.30 -8.50 20.46
N LEU A 314 -1.66 -7.56 19.76
CA LEU A 314 -1.41 -7.66 18.32
C LEU A 314 -0.18 -8.52 18.05
N TYR A 315 -0.16 -9.23 16.91
CA TYR A 315 0.98 -10.08 16.53
C TYR A 315 2.12 -9.25 15.92
N HIS A 316 3.35 -9.47 16.39
CA HIS A 316 4.56 -8.85 15.85
C HIS A 316 5.26 -9.78 14.85
N CYS A 317 5.79 -9.22 13.76
CA CYS A 317 6.69 -9.93 12.85
C CYS A 317 7.88 -9.02 12.54
N GLU A 318 9.10 -9.56 12.61
CA GLU A 318 10.32 -8.73 12.55
C GLU A 318 10.46 -7.94 11.24
N GLY A 319 10.05 -8.52 10.11
CA GLY A 319 10.02 -7.87 8.80
C GLY A 319 8.96 -6.77 8.66
N ARG A 320 8.03 -6.62 9.61
CA ARG A 320 6.91 -5.66 9.57
C ARG A 320 7.13 -4.49 10.52
N TRP A 321 8.14 -3.66 10.24
CA TRP A 321 8.54 -2.53 11.11
C TRP A 321 7.38 -1.60 11.50
N LEU A 322 6.40 -1.40 10.61
CA LEU A 322 5.26 -0.49 10.80
C LEU A 322 4.24 -0.99 11.83
N SER A 323 4.08 -2.32 11.97
CA SER A 323 3.19 -2.91 12.98
C SER A 323 3.62 -2.57 14.42
N ARG A 324 4.86 -2.14 14.64
CA ARG A 324 5.45 -1.86 15.96
C ARG A 324 4.72 -0.76 16.72
N GLY A 325 4.19 0.27 16.07
CA GLY A 325 3.45 1.35 16.75
C GLY A 325 2.23 0.83 17.50
N LYS A 326 1.28 0.24 16.75
CA LYS A 326 0.07 -0.37 17.31
C LYS A 326 0.39 -1.48 18.32
N VAL A 327 1.41 -2.31 18.07
CA VAL A 327 1.84 -3.36 19.02
C VAL A 327 2.34 -2.75 20.33
N LEU A 328 3.21 -1.73 20.29
CA LEU A 328 3.77 -1.11 21.49
C LEU A 328 2.71 -0.32 22.27
N GLN A 329 1.81 0.38 21.58
CA GLN A 329 0.64 1.00 22.20
C GLN A 329 -0.21 -0.07 22.92
N ARG A 330 -0.57 -1.17 22.25
CA ARG A 330 -1.35 -2.26 22.87
C ARG A 330 -0.66 -2.90 24.08
N VAL A 331 0.66 -3.02 24.04
CA VAL A 331 1.47 -3.52 25.16
C VAL A 331 1.55 -2.51 26.31
N PHE A 332 1.56 -1.22 26.02
CA PHE A 332 1.53 -0.16 27.02
C PHE A 332 0.15 -0.05 27.70
N GLU A 333 -0.92 -0.11 26.92
CA GLU A 333 -2.32 -0.19 27.39
C GLU A 333 -2.55 -1.41 28.31
N LEU A 334 -1.97 -2.57 27.96
CA LEU A 334 -2.11 -3.83 28.71
C LEU A 334 -0.93 -4.13 29.66
N CYS A 335 -0.21 -3.10 30.12
CA CYS A 335 1.01 -3.31 30.90
C CYS A 335 0.76 -4.02 32.25
N ARG A 336 -0.41 -3.85 32.87
CA ARG A 336 -0.75 -4.48 34.16
C ARG A 336 -1.02 -5.96 33.99
N GLU A 337 -1.78 -6.31 32.95
CA GLU A 337 -2.15 -7.66 32.54
C GLU A 337 -0.89 -8.41 32.09
N MET A 338 0.02 -7.74 31.38
CA MET A 338 1.34 -8.26 31.02
C MET A 338 2.23 -8.52 32.24
N ALA A 339 2.26 -7.62 33.22
CA ALA A 339 2.99 -7.83 34.48
C ALA A 339 2.43 -9.04 35.25
N GLU A 340 1.10 -9.14 35.34
CA GLU A 340 0.40 -10.22 36.04
C GLU A 340 0.65 -11.58 35.39
N PHE A 341 0.41 -11.67 34.08
CA PHE A 341 0.57 -12.91 33.29
C PHE A 341 2.00 -13.45 33.30
N MET A 342 2.99 -12.56 33.36
CA MET A 342 4.41 -12.93 33.31
C MET A 342 5.02 -13.20 34.69
N ARG A 343 4.30 -12.96 35.78
CA ARG A 343 4.83 -13.01 37.15
C ARG A 343 5.52 -14.34 37.47
N GLU A 344 4.93 -15.46 37.06
CA GLU A 344 5.44 -16.81 37.36
C GLU A 344 6.44 -17.33 36.31
N GLU A 345 6.09 -17.33 35.02
CA GLU A 345 6.95 -17.88 33.96
C GLU A 345 8.13 -16.95 33.57
N LYS A 346 8.02 -15.64 33.78
CA LYS A 346 8.95 -14.60 33.26
C LYS A 346 9.13 -13.42 34.25
N PRO A 347 9.59 -13.65 35.50
CA PRO A 347 9.60 -12.62 36.56
C PRO A 347 10.38 -11.34 36.21
N ASN A 348 11.50 -11.44 35.48
CA ASN A 348 12.25 -10.25 35.03
C ASN A 348 11.45 -9.40 34.03
N THR A 349 10.64 -10.04 33.18
CA THR A 349 9.78 -9.36 32.20
C THR A 349 8.53 -8.79 32.89
N ALA A 350 7.99 -9.45 33.91
CA ALA A 350 6.97 -8.88 34.77
C ALA A 350 7.48 -7.63 35.51
N GLN A 351 8.69 -7.68 36.06
CA GLN A 351 9.32 -6.53 36.74
C GLN A 351 9.45 -5.32 35.81
N PHE A 352 9.84 -5.52 34.54
CA PHE A 352 9.91 -4.47 33.52
C PHE A 352 8.60 -3.69 33.37
N PHE A 353 7.44 -4.38 33.37
CA PHE A 353 6.13 -3.73 33.27
C PHE A 353 5.69 -3.00 34.56
N THR A 354 6.36 -3.27 35.69
CA THR A 354 6.15 -2.55 36.96
C THR A 354 7.16 -1.43 37.21
N ASP A 355 8.25 -1.35 36.44
CA ASP A 355 9.30 -0.36 36.61
C ASP A 355 8.90 1.00 35.99
N PRO A 356 8.78 2.09 36.77
CA PRO A 356 8.31 3.38 36.24
C PRO A 356 9.25 4.00 35.20
N GLU A 357 10.56 3.72 35.26
CA GLU A 357 11.52 4.22 34.27
C GLU A 357 11.37 3.49 32.92
N SER A 358 11.31 2.15 32.95
CA SER A 358 11.05 1.31 31.78
C SER A 358 9.71 1.63 31.13
N MET A 359 8.66 1.83 31.94
CA MET A 359 7.33 2.18 31.43
C MET A 359 7.26 3.58 30.83
N ALA A 360 7.98 4.58 31.38
CA ALA A 360 8.10 5.89 30.74
C ALA A 360 8.84 5.82 29.39
N LYS A 361 9.88 4.99 29.27
CA LYS A 361 10.57 4.72 28.00
C LYS A 361 9.66 4.00 27.01
N LEU A 362 8.85 3.03 27.48
CA LEU A 362 7.88 2.31 26.64
C LEU A 362 6.78 3.24 26.12
N ALA A 363 6.26 4.17 26.94
CA ALA A 363 5.29 5.18 26.53
C ALA A 363 5.84 6.06 25.40
N TYR A 364 7.08 6.56 25.56
CA TYR A 364 7.78 7.30 24.52
C TYR A 364 7.94 6.50 23.22
N LEU A 365 8.28 5.20 23.32
CA LEU A 365 8.39 4.32 22.16
C LEU A 365 7.04 4.12 21.46
N ALA A 366 5.96 3.87 22.21
CA ALA A 366 4.62 3.74 21.64
C ALA A 366 4.22 5.00 20.85
N ASP A 367 4.43 6.20 21.41
CA ASP A 367 4.13 7.45 20.70
C ASP A 367 5.01 7.67 19.45
N ILE A 368 6.35 7.54 19.54
CA ILE A 368 7.22 7.80 18.38
C ILE A 368 7.00 6.78 17.25
N PHE A 369 6.76 5.50 17.57
CA PHE A 369 6.42 4.50 16.54
C PHE A 369 5.03 4.74 15.94
N ASN A 370 4.05 5.23 16.70
CA ASN A 370 2.74 5.63 16.16
C ASN A 370 2.84 6.84 15.22
N ILE A 371 3.70 7.82 15.54
CA ILE A 371 4.00 8.96 14.67
C ILE A 371 4.69 8.48 13.37
N LEU A 372 5.67 7.56 13.47
CA LEU A 372 6.34 6.97 12.31
C LEU A 372 5.38 6.16 11.43
N ASN A 373 4.45 5.41 12.03
CA ASN A 373 3.38 4.72 11.32
C ASN A 373 2.44 5.73 10.61
N SER A 374 2.08 6.83 11.29
CA SER A 374 1.26 7.90 10.70
C SER A 374 1.94 8.58 9.51
N LEU A 375 3.26 8.81 9.58
CA LEU A 375 4.04 9.28 8.43
C LEU A 375 3.96 8.26 7.27
N ASN A 376 4.20 6.98 7.55
CA ASN A 376 4.18 5.93 6.54
C ASN A 376 2.82 5.83 5.82
N LEU A 377 1.72 5.77 6.59
CA LEU A 377 0.35 5.81 6.09
C LEU A 377 0.03 7.07 5.28
N SER A 378 0.72 8.18 5.54
CA SER A 378 0.53 9.43 4.77
C SER A 378 1.31 9.48 3.45
N ILE A 379 2.37 8.67 3.27
CA ILE A 379 3.22 8.66 2.07
C ILE A 379 2.98 7.47 1.13
N GLN A 380 2.19 6.48 1.57
CA GLN A 380 1.66 5.42 0.74
C GLN A 380 0.40 5.86 -0.05
N GLY A 381 -0.04 5.04 -1.00
CA GLY A 381 -1.23 5.29 -1.82
C GLY A 381 -0.93 5.45 -3.31
N GLY A 382 -1.96 5.22 -4.14
CA GLY A 382 -1.90 5.55 -5.57
C GLY A 382 -1.94 7.05 -5.84
N HIS A 383 -1.58 7.45 -7.05
CA HIS A 383 -1.55 8.82 -7.58
C HIS A 383 -0.63 9.84 -6.86
N THR A 384 -0.04 9.51 -5.70
CA THR A 384 0.90 10.39 -4.99
C THR A 384 2.18 10.66 -5.79
N SER A 385 2.69 11.88 -5.76
CA SER A 385 3.93 12.32 -6.40
C SER A 385 5.14 12.34 -5.45
N ILE A 386 6.36 12.39 -6.01
CA ILE A 386 7.59 12.58 -5.21
C ILE A 386 7.60 13.91 -4.45
N LEU A 387 6.95 14.96 -4.99
CA LEU A 387 6.84 16.28 -4.37
C LEU A 387 6.05 16.20 -3.07
N GLU A 388 4.84 15.63 -3.12
CA GLU A 388 3.96 15.49 -1.95
C GLU A 388 4.55 14.59 -0.84
N VAL A 389 5.33 13.57 -1.22
CA VAL A 389 6.03 12.71 -0.24
C VAL A 389 7.25 13.43 0.35
N SER A 390 7.99 14.20 -0.46
CA SER A 390 9.09 15.06 0.04
C SER A 390 8.57 16.02 1.10
N ASP A 391 7.46 16.72 0.85
CA ASP A 391 6.88 17.69 1.77
C ASP A 391 6.51 17.05 3.13
N LYS A 392 5.95 15.83 3.10
CA LYS A 392 5.60 15.05 4.30
C LYS A 392 6.83 14.60 5.08
N VAL A 393 7.90 14.17 4.40
CA VAL A 393 9.17 13.75 5.02
C VAL A 393 9.90 14.95 5.61
N THR A 394 9.98 16.07 4.90
CA THR A 394 10.58 17.33 5.39
C THR A 394 9.82 17.87 6.60
N ALA A 395 8.48 17.87 6.57
CA ALA A 395 7.67 18.23 7.73
C ALA A 395 7.89 17.31 8.94
N PHE A 396 8.24 16.03 8.73
CA PHE A 396 8.63 15.13 9.82
C PHE A 396 10.03 15.45 10.37
N MET A 397 11.02 15.76 9.53
CA MET A 397 12.35 16.19 9.98
C MET A 397 12.29 17.48 10.82
N GLU A 398 11.53 18.48 10.39
CA GLU A 398 11.34 19.72 11.17
C GLU A 398 10.65 19.46 12.52
N LYS A 399 9.70 18.50 12.55
CA LYS A 399 9.05 18.05 13.79
C LYS A 399 10.03 17.39 14.76
N THR A 400 10.94 16.50 14.33
CA THR A 400 11.90 15.89 15.26
C THR A 400 12.84 16.93 15.88
N VAL A 401 13.26 17.94 15.11
CA VAL A 401 14.05 19.09 15.60
C VAL A 401 13.27 19.97 16.58
N LEU A 402 11.96 20.15 16.39
CA LEU A 402 11.07 20.82 17.34
C LEU A 402 10.88 20.01 18.64
N TRP A 403 10.55 18.73 18.53
CA TRP A 403 10.29 17.84 19.66
C TRP A 403 11.52 17.65 20.54
N ARG A 404 12.71 17.60 19.94
CA ARG A 404 13.98 17.58 20.67
C ARG A 404 14.12 18.77 21.60
N ARG A 405 13.86 19.99 21.09
CA ARG A 405 13.90 21.23 21.88
C ARG A 405 12.86 21.20 23.01
N ARG A 406 11.62 20.84 22.68
CA ARG A 406 10.52 20.73 23.66
C ARG A 406 10.84 19.77 24.81
N ILE A 407 11.41 18.59 24.54
CA ILE A 407 11.83 17.63 25.59
C ILE A 407 12.95 18.20 26.47
N GLN A 408 13.88 18.96 25.90
CA GLN A 408 14.92 19.66 26.67
C GLN A 408 14.30 20.71 27.60
N ASP A 409 13.31 21.46 27.12
CA ASP A 409 12.51 22.44 27.87
C ASP A 409 11.55 21.78 28.90
N GLY A 410 11.43 20.44 28.91
CA GLY A 410 10.55 19.70 29.82
C GLY A 410 9.09 19.60 29.36
N ILE A 411 8.80 19.87 28.09
CA ILE A 411 7.47 19.79 27.48
C ILE A 411 7.33 18.47 26.71
N THR A 412 6.26 17.72 26.97
CA THR A 412 5.98 16.39 26.40
C THR A 412 4.63 16.29 25.66
N ASP A 413 3.99 17.43 25.36
CA ASP A 413 2.66 17.53 24.74
C ASP A 413 2.49 16.81 23.38
N MET A 414 3.59 16.59 22.65
CA MET A 414 3.63 15.84 21.39
C MET A 414 3.63 14.31 21.55
N PHE A 415 3.89 13.80 22.77
CA PHE A 415 3.95 12.38 23.10
C PHE A 415 2.87 12.10 24.16
N PRO A 416 1.60 11.86 23.74
CA PRO A 416 0.47 11.85 24.66
C PRO A 416 0.54 10.74 25.72
N GLN A 417 0.91 9.51 25.35
CA GLN A 417 1.05 8.41 26.31
C GLN A 417 2.18 8.71 27.31
N LEU A 418 3.31 9.27 26.84
CA LEU A 418 4.39 9.70 27.73
C LEU A 418 3.92 10.82 28.68
N SER A 419 3.21 11.83 28.18
CA SER A 419 2.77 12.98 28.97
C SER A 419 1.80 12.57 30.06
N GLU A 420 0.80 11.75 29.72
CA GLU A 420 -0.18 11.19 30.65
C GLU A 420 0.49 10.26 31.69
N PHE A 421 1.42 9.41 31.26
CA PHE A 421 2.13 8.51 32.17
C PHE A 421 2.99 9.25 33.18
N LEU A 422 3.77 10.25 32.73
CA LEU A 422 4.60 11.07 33.62
C LEU A 422 3.74 11.85 34.62
N HIS A 423 2.61 12.41 34.17
CA HIS A 423 1.68 13.12 35.04
C HIS A 423 1.06 12.20 36.10
N THR A 424 0.46 11.08 35.66
CA THR A 424 -0.24 10.12 36.53
C THR A 424 0.67 9.49 37.58
N ASN A 425 1.93 9.24 37.25
CA ASN A 425 2.91 8.62 38.14
C ASN A 425 3.81 9.65 38.88
N ASN A 426 3.55 10.95 38.74
CA ASN A 426 4.35 12.05 39.32
C ASN A 426 5.86 11.96 38.97
N LEU A 427 6.18 11.52 37.75
CA LEU A 427 7.55 11.34 37.28
C LEU A 427 8.08 12.60 36.57
N SER A 428 9.37 12.86 36.71
CA SER A 428 10.04 13.95 36.00
C SER A 428 10.38 13.55 34.56
N VAL A 429 10.24 14.49 33.62
CA VAL A 429 10.73 14.34 32.24
C VAL A 429 12.22 13.98 32.20
N ALA A 430 12.99 14.29 33.24
CA ALA A 430 14.40 13.90 33.38
C ALA A 430 14.66 12.39 33.15
N THR A 431 13.70 11.52 33.53
CA THR A 431 13.77 10.06 33.35
C THR A 431 13.94 9.64 31.89
N VAL A 432 13.32 10.36 30.95
CA VAL A 432 13.39 10.06 29.51
C VAL A 432 14.16 11.09 28.70
N ARG A 433 14.42 12.29 29.25
CA ARG A 433 15.00 13.44 28.53
C ARG A 433 16.24 13.09 27.74
N LYS A 434 17.21 12.39 28.36
CA LYS A 434 18.48 12.05 27.72
C LYS A 434 18.27 11.12 26.52
N VAL A 435 17.57 9.99 26.72
CA VAL A 435 17.38 8.97 25.68
C VAL A 435 16.50 9.47 24.54
N ALA A 436 15.42 10.19 24.84
CA ALA A 436 14.54 10.75 23.83
C ALA A 436 15.21 11.88 23.02
N THR A 437 16.02 12.74 23.65
CA THR A 437 16.80 13.79 22.95
C THR A 437 17.82 13.17 22.00
N SER A 438 18.51 12.11 22.44
CA SER A 438 19.53 11.42 21.63
C SER A 438 18.88 10.68 20.46
N HIS A 439 17.81 9.91 20.72
CA HIS A 439 17.03 9.22 19.68
C HIS A 439 16.45 10.19 18.64
N LEU A 440 15.83 11.31 19.05
CA LEU A 440 15.32 12.31 18.10
C LEU A 440 16.43 12.97 17.27
N THR A 441 17.64 13.13 17.82
CA THR A 441 18.80 13.64 17.08
C THR A 441 19.26 12.64 16.03
N SER A 442 19.50 11.39 16.43
CA SER A 442 19.90 10.30 15.53
C SER A 442 18.85 10.05 14.44
N LEU A 443 17.56 10.07 14.78
CA LEU A 443 16.45 9.94 13.83
C LEU A 443 16.44 11.08 12.80
N SER A 444 16.67 12.33 13.23
CA SER A 444 16.81 13.46 12.31
C SER A 444 18.01 13.30 11.37
N GLU A 445 19.17 12.90 11.89
CA GLU A 445 20.40 12.71 11.12
C GLU A 445 20.26 11.55 10.11
N HIS A 446 19.63 10.45 10.51
CA HIS A 446 19.34 9.32 9.63
C HIS A 446 18.36 9.70 8.53
N PHE A 447 17.27 10.40 8.85
CA PHE A 447 16.36 10.89 7.80
C PHE A 447 17.09 11.84 6.83
N SER A 448 17.86 12.81 7.31
CA SER A 448 18.65 13.70 6.44
C SER A 448 19.65 12.92 5.56
N SER A 449 20.29 11.88 6.08
CA SER A 449 21.18 11.01 5.30
C SER A 449 20.41 10.20 4.24
N TYR A 450 19.37 9.49 4.65
CA TYR A 450 18.54 8.63 3.80
C TYR A 450 17.65 9.39 2.81
N PHE A 451 17.48 10.71 2.94
CA PHE A 451 16.70 11.57 2.03
C PHE A 451 17.53 12.68 1.35
N SER A 452 18.86 12.67 1.50
CA SER A 452 19.79 13.69 0.97
C SER A 452 19.75 13.94 -0.54
N ASP A 453 19.34 12.96 -1.37
CA ASP A 453 19.12 13.09 -2.82
C ASP A 453 17.77 13.72 -3.22
N VAL A 454 16.87 13.96 -2.27
CA VAL A 454 15.51 14.48 -2.50
C VAL A 454 15.47 15.98 -2.19
N ASN A 455 16.27 16.76 -2.91
CA ASN A 455 16.10 18.22 -2.92
C ASN A 455 15.04 18.58 -3.98
N THR A 456 13.84 18.94 -3.52
CA THR A 456 12.70 19.29 -4.38
C THR A 456 12.54 20.78 -4.63
N ASP A 457 13.43 21.63 -4.10
CA ASP A 457 13.30 23.09 -4.17
C ASP A 457 13.48 23.57 -5.63
N ALA A 458 14.42 22.94 -6.36
CA ALA A 458 14.61 23.11 -7.80
C ALA A 458 13.40 22.64 -8.66
N TRP A 459 12.39 22.04 -8.03
CA TRP A 459 11.17 21.56 -8.69
C TRP A 459 9.92 22.35 -8.26
N ASP A 460 10.08 23.43 -7.49
CA ASP A 460 8.96 24.25 -7.00
C ASP A 460 8.12 24.88 -8.12
N TRP A 461 8.69 25.11 -9.30
CA TRP A 461 7.93 25.54 -10.47
C TRP A 461 6.85 24.52 -10.92
N VAL A 462 6.97 23.24 -10.55
CA VAL A 462 5.93 22.23 -10.78
C VAL A 462 4.79 22.38 -9.77
N ARG A 463 5.08 22.85 -8.55
CA ARG A 463 4.09 23.14 -7.49
C ARG A 463 3.37 24.46 -7.75
N ASP A 464 4.11 25.55 -8.00
CA ASP A 464 3.60 26.88 -8.33
C ASP A 464 4.40 27.49 -9.51
N PRO A 465 3.98 27.27 -10.77
CA PRO A 465 4.60 27.89 -11.93
C PRO A 465 4.35 29.40 -12.03
N PHE A 466 3.59 30.00 -11.10
CA PHE A 466 3.30 31.43 -11.03
C PHE A 466 4.09 32.14 -9.91
N ALA A 467 5.04 31.46 -9.28
CA ALA A 467 5.95 32.02 -8.29
C ALA A 467 7.09 32.81 -8.98
N PRO A 468 7.54 33.96 -8.43
CA PRO A 468 8.62 34.77 -9.03
C PRO A 468 9.97 34.05 -9.18
N ALA A 469 10.22 32.99 -8.41
CA ALA A 469 11.45 32.21 -8.44
C ALA A 469 11.41 31.02 -9.41
N ALA A 470 10.31 30.82 -10.15
CA ALA A 470 10.11 29.65 -11.01
C ALA A 470 11.06 29.55 -12.23
N THR A 471 11.90 30.55 -12.49
CA THR A 471 12.71 30.64 -13.72
C THR A 471 14.14 30.12 -13.63
N GLU A 472 14.69 29.80 -12.45
CA GLU A 472 16.10 29.37 -12.28
C GLU A 472 16.27 27.83 -12.22
N ASN A 473 15.54 27.09 -13.07
CA ASN A 473 15.33 25.64 -12.87
C ASN A 473 16.03 24.71 -13.90
N GLY A 474 17.02 25.21 -14.63
CA GLY A 474 17.83 24.39 -15.56
C GLY A 474 17.03 23.80 -16.74
N LEU A 475 15.91 24.43 -17.08
CA LEU A 475 15.00 24.03 -18.15
C LEU A 475 15.64 24.31 -19.53
N THR A 476 15.10 23.68 -20.58
CA THR A 476 15.45 24.08 -21.94
C THR A 476 14.86 25.47 -22.24
N GLY A 477 15.54 26.32 -23.02
CA GLY A 477 15.07 27.70 -23.27
C GLY A 477 13.64 27.79 -23.81
N LYS A 478 13.16 26.79 -24.57
CA LYS A 478 11.77 26.72 -25.02
C LYS A 478 10.77 26.32 -23.90
N ALA A 479 11.19 25.55 -22.92
CA ALA A 479 10.42 25.31 -21.70
C ALA A 479 10.43 26.56 -20.80
N GLU A 480 11.53 27.31 -20.72
CA GLU A 480 11.60 28.59 -20.00
C GLU A 480 10.66 29.65 -20.62
N GLU A 481 10.65 29.81 -21.94
CA GLU A 481 9.68 30.66 -22.67
C GLU A 481 8.23 30.26 -22.34
N GLN A 482 7.95 28.95 -22.32
CA GLN A 482 6.62 28.42 -21.97
C GLN A 482 6.25 28.67 -20.51
N LEU A 483 7.21 28.61 -19.58
CA LEU A 483 6.99 28.89 -18.17
C LEU A 483 6.77 30.38 -17.91
N LEU A 484 7.50 31.26 -18.59
CA LEU A 484 7.27 32.70 -18.58
C LEU A 484 5.86 33.05 -19.11
N ALA A 485 5.42 32.41 -20.20
CA ALA A 485 4.06 32.58 -20.71
C ALA A 485 3.00 32.06 -19.72
N LEU A 486 3.19 30.87 -19.14
CA LEU A 486 2.27 30.27 -18.16
C LEU A 486 2.17 31.13 -16.89
N SER A 487 3.29 31.56 -16.33
CA SER A 487 3.34 32.37 -15.09
C SER A 487 2.57 33.71 -15.19
N CYS A 488 2.37 34.21 -16.41
CA CYS A 488 1.58 35.41 -16.70
C CYS A 488 0.07 35.14 -16.86
N ASP A 489 -0.37 33.89 -17.03
CA ASP A 489 -1.77 33.55 -17.24
C ASP A 489 -2.56 33.50 -15.92
N ARG A 490 -3.37 34.54 -15.70
CA ARG A 490 -4.24 34.68 -14.52
C ARG A 490 -5.41 33.69 -14.50
N THR A 491 -5.87 33.21 -15.66
CA THR A 491 -6.95 32.23 -15.79
C THR A 491 -6.45 30.85 -15.38
N LEU A 492 -5.28 30.46 -15.89
CA LEU A 492 -4.63 29.22 -15.50
C LEU A 492 -4.19 29.26 -14.03
N LYS A 493 -3.75 30.41 -13.50
CA LYS A 493 -3.46 30.57 -12.06
C LYS A 493 -4.67 30.26 -11.18
N ALA A 494 -5.84 30.78 -11.52
CA ALA A 494 -7.08 30.50 -10.78
C ALA A 494 -7.48 29.02 -10.86
N ARG A 495 -7.25 28.36 -12.01
CA ARG A 495 -7.52 26.93 -12.22
C ARG A 495 -6.53 26.03 -11.46
N PHE A 496 -5.25 26.41 -11.39
CA PHE A 496 -4.20 25.67 -10.68
C PHE A 496 -4.50 25.54 -9.18
N GLN A 497 -5.14 26.53 -8.59
CA GLN A 497 -5.56 26.53 -7.19
C GLN A 497 -6.76 25.59 -6.88
N GLN A 498 -7.42 25.04 -7.91
CA GLN A 498 -8.65 24.26 -7.77
C GLN A 498 -8.49 22.77 -8.14
N VAL A 499 -7.34 22.37 -8.68
CA VAL A 499 -7.14 21.05 -9.32
C VAL A 499 -5.76 20.50 -8.95
N ASN A 500 -5.65 19.19 -8.71
CA ASN A 500 -4.38 18.53 -8.40
C ASN A 500 -3.38 18.64 -9.56
N LEU A 501 -2.08 18.81 -9.25
CA LEU A 501 -0.96 18.82 -10.19
C LEU A 501 -1.01 17.67 -11.21
N ALA A 502 -1.38 16.46 -10.76
CA ALA A 502 -1.51 15.26 -11.60
C ALA A 502 -2.52 15.41 -12.74
N ASN A 503 -3.53 16.27 -12.60
CA ASN A 503 -4.56 16.52 -13.61
C ASN A 503 -4.31 17.85 -14.36
N VAL A 504 -3.73 18.86 -13.70
CA VAL A 504 -3.45 20.14 -14.38
C VAL A 504 -2.38 19.96 -15.44
N TRP A 505 -1.22 19.41 -15.09
CA TRP A 505 -0.08 19.35 -16.00
C TRP A 505 -0.38 18.60 -17.31
N PRO A 506 -0.95 17.38 -17.32
CA PRO A 506 -1.30 16.70 -18.57
C PRO A 506 -2.29 17.50 -19.43
N SER A 507 -3.21 18.25 -18.81
CA SER A 507 -4.17 19.10 -19.54
C SER A 507 -3.54 20.32 -20.22
N LEU A 508 -2.33 20.73 -19.83
CA LEU A 508 -1.56 21.82 -20.46
C LEU A 508 -0.73 21.35 -21.66
N SER A 509 -0.64 20.04 -21.93
CA SER A 509 0.23 19.45 -22.96
C SER A 509 0.01 20.00 -24.38
N HIS A 510 -1.21 20.41 -24.74
CA HIS A 510 -1.52 20.98 -26.05
C HIS A 510 -0.93 22.38 -26.27
N GLU A 511 -0.78 23.18 -25.21
CA GLU A 511 -0.35 24.59 -25.29
C GLU A 511 1.11 24.75 -24.83
N TYR A 512 1.46 24.07 -23.73
CA TYR A 512 2.76 24.13 -23.07
C TYR A 512 3.51 22.80 -23.19
N LEU A 513 3.56 22.21 -24.39
CA LEU A 513 4.08 20.86 -24.65
C LEU A 513 5.47 20.59 -24.06
N LYS A 514 6.44 21.50 -24.22
CA LYS A 514 7.81 21.28 -23.73
C LYS A 514 7.90 21.41 -22.22
N LEU A 515 7.31 22.45 -21.65
CA LEU A 515 7.20 22.60 -20.20
C LEU A 515 6.51 21.40 -19.53
N THR A 516 5.41 20.93 -20.13
CA THR A 516 4.66 19.77 -19.64
C THR A 516 5.52 18.49 -19.68
N ALA A 517 6.32 18.28 -20.71
CA ALA A 517 7.23 17.13 -20.81
C ALA A 517 8.38 17.17 -19.80
N GLU A 518 8.80 18.36 -19.33
CA GLU A 518 9.72 18.49 -18.19
C GLU A 518 8.99 18.21 -16.86
N ALA A 519 7.76 18.73 -16.67
CA ALA A 519 6.97 18.48 -15.46
C ALA A 519 6.59 17.00 -15.29
N MET A 520 6.28 16.31 -16.39
CA MET A 520 5.99 14.87 -16.40
C MET A 520 7.21 14.01 -15.98
N GLN A 521 8.44 14.45 -16.23
CA GLN A 521 9.64 13.75 -15.71
C GLN A 521 9.73 13.78 -14.17
N LEU A 522 8.98 14.68 -13.51
CA LEU A 522 8.93 14.86 -12.06
C LEU A 522 7.64 14.31 -11.43
N LEU A 523 6.54 14.21 -12.19
CA LEU A 523 5.24 13.69 -11.71
C LEU A 523 4.96 12.20 -12.04
N LEU A 524 5.46 11.69 -13.16
CA LEU A 524 5.41 10.25 -13.48
C LEU A 524 6.26 9.36 -12.55
N PRO A 525 7.37 9.80 -11.92
CA PRO A 525 8.05 9.06 -10.87
C PRO A 525 7.13 8.63 -9.70
N PHE A 526 7.02 7.31 -9.43
CA PHE A 526 6.28 6.75 -8.29
C PHE A 526 7.04 6.95 -6.96
N PRO A 527 6.56 7.63 -5.92
CA PRO A 527 7.37 7.82 -4.70
C PRO A 527 7.65 6.52 -3.92
N THR A 528 6.82 5.48 -4.08
CA THR A 528 6.83 4.25 -3.26
C THR A 528 6.53 3.00 -4.09
N THR A 529 6.88 1.82 -3.57
CA THR A 529 6.52 0.49 -4.09
C THR A 529 5.14 -0.01 -3.60
N TYR A 530 4.36 0.86 -2.95
CA TYR A 530 3.08 0.52 -2.33
C TYR A 530 2.10 -0.23 -3.26
N LEU A 531 2.05 0.13 -4.54
CA LEU A 531 1.12 -0.52 -5.47
C LEU A 531 1.60 -1.93 -5.85
N CYS A 532 2.91 -2.19 -5.88
CA CYS A 532 3.42 -3.56 -6.01
C CYS A 532 3.04 -4.39 -4.77
N GLU A 533 3.34 -3.87 -3.58
CA GLU A 533 3.15 -4.57 -2.31
C GLU A 533 1.67 -4.87 -2.03
N SER A 534 0.76 -3.92 -2.31
CA SER A 534 -0.69 -4.13 -2.26
C SER A 534 -1.25 -4.99 -3.41
N SER A 535 -0.54 -5.08 -4.52
CA SER A 535 -0.88 -6.03 -5.60
C SER A 535 -0.53 -7.47 -5.21
N PHE A 536 0.56 -7.70 -4.47
CA PHE A 536 0.87 -9.02 -3.91
C PHE A 536 -0.22 -9.54 -2.96
N SER A 537 -1.00 -8.67 -2.27
CA SER A 537 -2.20 -9.07 -1.52
C SER A 537 -3.26 -9.78 -2.36
N THR A 538 -3.21 -9.55 -3.66
CA THR A 538 -4.21 -9.96 -4.65
C THR A 538 -3.72 -11.17 -5.47
N LEU A 539 -2.50 -11.65 -5.21
CA LEU A 539 -1.83 -12.70 -5.99
C LEU A 539 -2.70 -13.96 -6.04
N THR A 540 -3.29 -14.13 -7.22
CA THR A 540 -4.22 -15.17 -7.68
C THR A 540 -3.98 -15.31 -9.18
N ASP A 541 -4.51 -16.36 -9.80
CA ASP A 541 -4.25 -16.69 -11.22
C ASP A 541 -4.46 -15.52 -12.20
N ASP A 542 -5.31 -14.54 -11.88
CA ASP A 542 -5.76 -13.48 -12.80
C ASP A 542 -5.71 -12.05 -12.22
N LEU A 543 -4.52 -11.58 -11.84
CA LEU A 543 -4.29 -10.22 -11.30
C LEU A 543 -4.91 -9.06 -12.12
N ARG A 544 -4.76 -9.08 -13.45
CA ARG A 544 -5.02 -7.90 -14.30
C ARG A 544 -6.47 -7.43 -14.25
N VAL A 545 -7.44 -8.34 -14.32
CA VAL A 545 -8.88 -7.97 -14.33
C VAL A 545 -9.33 -7.42 -12.96
N CYS A 546 -8.64 -7.81 -11.89
CA CYS A 546 -8.88 -7.28 -10.55
C CYS A 546 -8.22 -5.92 -10.32
N LEU A 547 -6.95 -5.76 -10.73
CA LEU A 547 -6.15 -4.58 -10.42
C LEU A 547 -6.37 -3.41 -11.41
N SER A 548 -6.69 -3.70 -12.67
CA SER A 548 -6.77 -2.66 -13.69
C SER A 548 -8.04 -1.80 -13.57
N THR A 549 -7.83 -0.49 -13.76
CA THR A 549 -8.89 0.52 -13.88
C THR A 549 -9.49 0.54 -15.29
N ILE A 550 -8.80 0.01 -16.31
CA ILE A 550 -9.28 -0.07 -17.69
C ILE A 550 -10.52 -0.96 -17.76
N THR A 551 -11.55 -0.44 -18.45
CA THR A 551 -12.77 -1.22 -18.72
C THR A 551 -12.55 -2.10 -19.95
N PRO A 552 -12.71 -3.44 -19.85
CA PRO A 552 -12.61 -4.35 -20.99
C PRO A 552 -13.72 -4.08 -22.01
N ARG A 553 -13.41 -4.20 -23.29
CA ARG A 553 -14.34 -4.01 -24.42
C ARG A 553 -15.25 -5.23 -24.58
N ILE A 554 -16.18 -5.43 -23.64
CA ILE A 554 -17.09 -6.58 -23.62
C ILE A 554 -17.85 -6.77 -24.94
N ASP A 555 -18.30 -5.68 -25.57
CA ASP A 555 -19.01 -5.76 -26.87
C ASP A 555 -18.13 -6.32 -27.99
N LYS A 556 -16.84 -5.98 -28.01
CA LYS A 556 -15.85 -6.54 -28.94
C LYS A 556 -15.66 -8.04 -28.68
N LEU A 557 -15.43 -8.44 -27.42
CA LEU A 557 -15.27 -9.83 -26.99
C LEU A 557 -16.54 -10.69 -27.23
N CYS A 558 -17.72 -10.06 -27.32
CA CYS A 558 -18.97 -10.72 -27.70
C CYS A 558 -19.07 -10.97 -29.21
N CYS A 559 -18.48 -10.10 -30.03
CA CYS A 559 -18.46 -10.22 -31.49
C CYS A 559 -17.36 -11.18 -31.99
N GLU A 560 -16.25 -11.30 -31.27
CA GLU A 560 -15.13 -12.18 -31.63
C GLU A 560 -15.51 -13.66 -31.51
N ARG A 561 -15.77 -14.31 -32.65
CA ARG A 561 -15.94 -15.76 -32.73
C ARG A 561 -14.58 -16.45 -32.79
N HIS A 562 -14.05 -16.78 -31.62
CA HIS A 562 -13.17 -17.94 -31.44
C HIS A 562 -13.99 -19.24 -31.53
#